data_AF-X1S8Z4-F1
#
_entry.id   AF-X1S8Z4-F1
#
_cell.length_a   1.000
_cell.length_b   1.000
_cell.length_c   1.000
_cell.angle_alpha   90.00
_cell.angle_beta   90.00
_cell.angle_gamma   90.00
#
_symmetry.space_group_name_H-M   'P 1'
#
loop_
_entity.id
_entity.type
_entity.pdbx_description
1 polymer ?
#
loop_
_entity_poly.entity_id
_entity_poly.type
_entity_poly.pdbx_seq_one_letter_code
_entity_poly.pdbx_strand_id
1 'polypeptide(L)'
;MEVKRDEVTDEKWAEMKQIAKDNICAECEGELTIHTNPEKATIEVGCLNPEHHGFIERTTYTQELRRGAEIHPAIRNNIERKMILPGGQPVEVALAMIQTRFPRADMDEPSAALFLWDCVRLDLDPLLGEIFPATFKVKGKDNIEHKVVQPIISEDGWLSLAARACPEAWVGPPKTMRLEEYLSSLPENKDKPREEILSIAKEIKADLCKDPEAYVWVAIGHRKDQEDTIGYGWYKKSEEGVVAKHLPGNQARVRAIKRWVREVFPEAKAKMKEMTAAWMER
;
A
#
# COMPACT_ATOMS: atom_id res chain seq x y z
N MET A 1 23.13 -14.97 -31.79
CA MET A 1 23.34 -13.56 -31.40
C MET A 1 24.22 -13.56 -30.17
N GLU A 2 25.44 -13.04 -30.26
CA GLU A 2 26.31 -12.90 -29.09
C GLU A 2 25.79 -11.77 -28.21
N VAL A 3 25.55 -12.10 -26.94
CA VAL A 3 25.09 -11.14 -25.94
C VAL A 3 26.27 -10.24 -25.62
N LYS A 4 26.11 -8.94 -25.85
CA LYS A 4 27.13 -7.93 -25.56
C LYS A 4 27.33 -7.80 -24.05
N ARG A 5 28.09 -8.72 -23.45
CA ARG A 5 28.51 -8.65 -22.04
C ARG A 5 29.37 -7.43 -21.75
N ASP A 6 29.98 -6.85 -22.79
CA ASP A 6 30.94 -5.74 -22.70
C ASP A 6 30.29 -4.37 -22.42
N GLU A 7 28.96 -4.26 -22.38
CA GLU A 7 28.24 -3.00 -22.13
C GLU A 7 27.62 -2.90 -20.71
N VAL A 8 27.85 -3.88 -19.82
CA VAL A 8 27.36 -3.83 -18.43
C VAL A 8 28.46 -3.31 -17.50
N THR A 9 28.37 -2.03 -17.16
CA THR A 9 29.22 -1.39 -16.13
C THR A 9 29.01 -2.03 -14.76
N ASP A 10 30.02 -2.00 -13.89
CA ASP A 10 29.94 -2.49 -12.50
C ASP A 10 28.79 -1.84 -11.70
N GLU A 11 28.49 -0.57 -11.94
CA GLU A 11 27.37 0.15 -11.30
C GLU A 11 26.02 -0.46 -11.67
N LYS A 12 25.79 -0.66 -12.97
CA LYS A 12 24.59 -1.32 -13.50
C LYS A 12 24.46 -2.76 -13.01
N TRP A 13 25.57 -3.48 -12.87
CA TRP A 13 25.57 -4.83 -12.29
C TRP A 13 25.23 -4.82 -10.80
N ALA A 14 25.73 -3.86 -10.04
CA ALA A 14 25.39 -3.67 -8.63
C ALA A 14 23.91 -3.29 -8.45
N GLU A 15 23.39 -2.41 -9.31
CA GLU A 15 21.96 -2.06 -9.35
C GLU A 15 21.10 -3.29 -9.64
N MET A 16 21.45 -4.10 -10.64
CA MET A 16 20.72 -5.34 -10.95
C MET A 16 20.74 -6.34 -9.79
N LYS A 17 21.86 -6.46 -9.07
CA LYS A 17 21.95 -7.28 -7.86
C LYS A 17 21.07 -6.76 -6.74
N GLN A 18 21.03 -5.44 -6.56
CA GLN A 18 20.17 -4.80 -5.57
C GLN A 18 18.70 -5.04 -5.89
N ILE A 19 18.30 -4.88 -7.16
CA ILE A 19 16.93 -5.18 -7.61
C ILE A 19 16.57 -6.63 -7.34
N ALA A 20 17.42 -7.59 -7.73
CA ALA A 20 17.16 -9.01 -7.52
C ALA A 20 17.08 -9.40 -6.03
N LYS A 21 17.84 -8.71 -5.18
CA LYS A 21 17.85 -8.92 -3.74
C LYS A 21 16.59 -8.35 -3.07
N ASP A 22 16.25 -7.12 -3.42
CA ASP A 22 15.21 -6.36 -2.74
C ASP A 22 13.82 -6.62 -3.33
N ASN A 23 13.70 -7.32 -4.46
CA ASN A 23 12.43 -7.52 -5.14
C ASN A 23 12.17 -9.01 -5.47
N ILE A 24 10.91 -9.34 -5.68
CA ILE A 24 10.40 -10.63 -6.17
C ILE A 24 9.54 -10.41 -7.41
N CYS A 25 9.27 -11.48 -8.15
CA CYS A 25 8.38 -11.44 -9.30
C CYS A 25 6.99 -10.95 -8.89
N ALA A 26 6.44 -9.97 -9.61
CA ALA A 26 5.13 -9.40 -9.32
C ALA A 26 3.96 -10.39 -9.54
N GLU A 27 4.18 -11.42 -10.36
CA GLU A 27 3.12 -12.36 -10.77
C GLU A 27 3.15 -13.67 -9.99
N CYS A 28 4.33 -14.27 -9.79
CA CYS A 28 4.46 -15.55 -9.09
C CYS A 28 5.12 -15.46 -7.71
N GLU A 29 5.50 -14.26 -7.26
CA GLU A 29 6.19 -14.03 -5.98
C GLU A 29 7.56 -14.77 -5.88
N GLY A 30 8.04 -15.34 -6.98
CA GLY A 30 9.31 -16.07 -7.06
C GLY A 30 10.54 -15.16 -7.09
N GLU A 31 11.72 -15.72 -6.82
CA GLU A 31 12.97 -14.97 -6.81
C GLU A 31 13.34 -14.44 -8.20
N LEU A 32 13.78 -13.18 -8.24
CA LEU A 32 14.33 -12.59 -9.44
C LEU A 32 15.77 -13.03 -9.62
N THR A 33 16.13 -13.29 -10.87
CA THR A 33 17.48 -13.67 -11.25
C THR A 33 17.97 -12.75 -12.35
N ILE A 34 19.29 -12.46 -12.31
CA ILE A 34 19.95 -11.79 -13.42
C ILE A 34 20.20 -12.84 -14.48
N HIS A 35 19.49 -12.74 -15.60
CA HIS A 35 19.60 -13.69 -16.70
C HIS A 35 19.71 -12.96 -18.03
N THR A 36 19.97 -13.73 -19.07
CA THR A 36 20.16 -13.18 -20.41
C THR A 36 18.88 -13.38 -21.20
N ASN A 37 18.33 -12.30 -21.75
CA ASN A 37 17.19 -12.36 -22.66
C ASN A 37 17.68 -12.63 -24.09
N PRO A 38 17.43 -13.83 -24.64
CA PRO A 38 17.92 -14.19 -25.97
C PRO A 38 17.22 -13.44 -27.10
N GLU A 39 15.97 -12.99 -26.91
CA GLU A 39 15.20 -12.26 -27.93
C GLU A 39 15.68 -10.82 -28.09
N LYS A 40 16.08 -10.18 -26.98
CA LYS A 40 16.57 -8.80 -26.95
C LYS A 40 18.10 -8.70 -26.97
N ALA A 41 18.79 -9.83 -26.83
CA ALA A 41 20.24 -9.92 -26.65
C ALA A 41 20.77 -9.04 -25.49
N THR A 42 19.97 -8.88 -24.44
CA THR A 42 20.27 -8.04 -23.26
C THR A 42 20.42 -8.89 -21.99
N ILE A 43 21.15 -8.37 -21.01
CA ILE A 43 21.12 -8.87 -19.63
C ILE A 43 20.04 -8.09 -18.87
N GLU A 44 19.14 -8.81 -18.21
CA GLU A 44 18.04 -8.21 -17.44
C GLU A 44 17.79 -8.95 -16.12
N VAL A 45 17.14 -8.24 -15.19
CA VAL A 45 16.65 -8.80 -13.93
C VAL A 45 15.19 -9.17 -14.14
N GLY A 46 14.85 -10.44 -13.92
CA GLY A 46 13.47 -10.89 -14.11
C GLY A 46 13.22 -12.26 -13.50
N CYS A 47 11.96 -12.68 -13.58
CA CYS A 47 11.58 -14.06 -13.30
C CYS A 47 12.19 -14.99 -14.36
N LEU A 48 12.40 -16.26 -14.02
CA LEU A 48 12.79 -17.28 -15.01
C LEU A 48 11.65 -17.61 -15.99
N ASN A 49 10.40 -17.29 -15.65
CA ASN A 49 9.29 -17.39 -16.59
C ASN A 49 9.28 -16.15 -17.50
N PRO A 50 9.50 -16.30 -18.82
CA PRO A 50 9.53 -15.17 -19.76
C PRO A 50 8.18 -14.46 -19.91
N GLU A 51 7.07 -15.09 -19.54
CA GLU A 51 5.74 -14.48 -19.55
C GLU A 51 5.51 -13.53 -18.36
N HIS A 52 6.29 -13.65 -17.29
CA HIS A 52 6.13 -12.80 -16.12
C HIS A 52 6.85 -11.46 -16.29
N HIS A 53 6.17 -10.39 -15.95
CA HIS A 53 6.69 -9.03 -16.09
C HIS A 53 6.61 -8.24 -14.79
N GLY A 54 7.63 -7.41 -14.57
CA GLY A 54 7.72 -6.55 -13.41
C GLY A 54 8.16 -7.26 -12.13
N PHE A 55 8.46 -6.45 -11.14
CA PHE A 55 8.90 -6.89 -9.82
C PHE A 55 8.27 -6.01 -8.72
N ILE A 56 8.07 -6.61 -7.56
CA ILE A 56 7.58 -5.95 -6.34
C ILE A 56 8.65 -6.04 -5.25
N GLU A 57 8.77 -4.99 -4.45
CA GLU A 57 9.71 -4.97 -3.33
C GLU A 57 9.35 -6.07 -2.31
N ARG A 58 10.35 -6.83 -1.88
CA ARG A 58 10.23 -7.82 -0.81
C ARG A 58 9.78 -7.12 0.44
N THR A 59 8.82 -7.73 1.11
CA THR A 59 8.41 -7.28 2.44
C THR A 59 9.57 -7.49 3.41
N THR A 60 9.90 -6.43 4.15
CA THR A 60 10.90 -6.50 5.22
C THR A 60 10.36 -7.32 6.38
N TYR A 61 11.24 -7.96 7.18
CA TYR A 61 10.83 -8.62 8.42
C TYR A 61 10.03 -7.69 9.34
N THR A 62 10.29 -6.38 9.32
CA THR A 62 9.49 -5.42 10.09
C THR A 62 8.06 -5.33 9.55
N GLN A 63 7.87 -5.23 8.24
CA GLN A 63 6.53 -5.22 7.63
C GLN A 63 5.79 -6.55 7.85
N GLU A 64 6.48 -7.69 7.73
CA GLU A 64 5.92 -9.01 8.02
C GLU A 64 5.47 -9.13 9.48
N LEU A 65 6.29 -8.68 10.44
CA LEU A 65 5.94 -8.67 11.86
C LEU A 65 4.66 -7.86 12.09
N ARG A 66 4.59 -6.70 11.44
CA ARG A 66 3.46 -5.76 11.55
C ARG A 66 2.21 -6.28 10.89
N ARG A 67 2.35 -7.16 9.90
CA ARG A 67 1.26 -7.92 9.27
C ARG A 67 0.93 -9.22 10.02
N GLY A 68 1.49 -9.43 11.21
CA GLY A 68 1.16 -10.56 12.08
C GLY A 68 1.87 -11.87 11.73
N ALA A 69 2.91 -11.83 10.88
CA ALA A 69 3.71 -13.01 10.56
C ALA A 69 4.52 -13.47 11.79
N GLU A 70 4.69 -14.77 11.93
CA GLU A 70 5.54 -15.33 12.97
C GLU A 70 7.02 -15.17 12.61
N ILE A 71 7.71 -14.30 13.34
CA ILE A 71 9.14 -14.04 13.16
C ILE A 71 9.94 -14.56 14.34
N HIS A 72 11.14 -15.07 14.04
CA HIS A 72 12.11 -15.53 15.02
C HIS A 72 12.30 -14.52 16.16
N PRO A 73 12.24 -14.94 17.45
CA PRO A 73 12.21 -14.03 18.60
C PRO A 73 13.36 -13.02 18.66
N ALA A 74 14.57 -13.43 18.26
CA ALA A 74 15.73 -12.52 18.24
C ALA A 74 15.58 -11.38 17.21
N ILE A 75 14.94 -11.65 16.07
CA ILE A 75 14.67 -10.65 15.04
C ILE A 75 13.52 -9.74 15.50
N ARG A 76 12.46 -10.33 16.08
CA ARG A 76 11.33 -9.59 16.69
C ARG A 76 11.82 -8.57 17.72
N ASN A 77 12.60 -8.99 18.71
CA ASN A 77 13.12 -8.10 19.76
C ASN A 77 13.97 -6.94 19.20
N ASN A 78 14.74 -7.20 18.13
CA ASN A 78 15.53 -6.16 17.48
C ASN A 78 14.67 -5.16 16.71
N ILE A 79 13.56 -5.61 16.12
CA ILE A 79 12.60 -4.77 15.43
C ILE A 79 11.85 -3.89 16.45
N GLU A 80 11.26 -4.50 17.49
CA GLU A 80 10.46 -3.81 18.51
C GLU A 80 11.25 -2.70 19.22
N ARG A 81 12.53 -2.91 19.52
CA ARG A 81 13.42 -1.86 20.10
C ARG A 81 13.60 -0.63 19.21
N LYS A 82 13.45 -0.76 17.89
CA LYS A 82 13.65 0.31 16.91
C LYS A 82 12.36 1.01 16.51
N MET A 83 11.21 0.47 16.90
CA MET A 83 9.92 1.02 16.55
C MET A 83 9.57 2.26 17.36
N ILE A 84 8.74 3.12 16.77
CA ILE A 84 8.21 4.31 17.47
C ILE A 84 7.11 3.90 18.47
N LEU A 85 6.45 2.74 18.27
CA LEU A 85 5.23 2.34 18.95
C LEU A 85 5.24 0.90 19.46
N PRO A 86 4.46 0.60 20.51
CA PRO A 86 4.83 0.79 21.92
C PRO A 86 5.93 -0.20 22.36
N GLY A 87 6.97 0.32 23.05
CA GLY A 87 8.06 -0.49 23.63
C GLY A 87 9.46 -0.26 23.05
N GLY A 88 9.56 0.55 21.98
CA GLY A 88 10.83 0.85 21.30
C GLY A 88 11.50 2.14 21.78
N GLN A 89 11.30 3.22 21.04
CA GLN A 89 12.01 4.49 21.25
C GLN A 89 11.40 5.36 22.37
N PRO A 90 12.23 6.09 23.16
CA PRO A 90 11.74 7.14 24.05
C PRO A 90 10.97 8.23 23.29
N VAL A 91 9.98 8.85 23.93
CA VAL A 91 9.10 9.86 23.30
C VAL A 91 9.87 11.02 22.68
N GLU A 92 10.90 11.53 23.37
CA GLU A 92 11.74 12.63 22.87
C GLU A 92 12.49 12.23 21.58
N VAL A 93 12.99 10.99 21.53
CA VAL A 93 13.68 10.46 20.34
C VAL A 93 12.67 10.27 19.20
N ALA A 94 11.49 9.74 19.49
CA ALA A 94 10.42 9.57 18.51
C ALA A 94 9.97 10.91 17.90
N LEU A 95 9.83 11.96 18.72
CA LEU A 95 9.50 13.31 18.25
C LEU A 95 10.58 13.86 17.31
N ALA A 96 11.85 13.77 17.70
CA ALA A 96 12.97 14.21 16.88
C ALA A 96 13.05 13.43 15.55
N MET A 97 12.79 12.12 15.59
CA MET A 97 12.74 11.28 14.39
C MET A 97 11.61 11.69 13.45
N ILE A 98 10.41 11.97 13.96
CA ILE A 98 9.25 12.42 13.16
C ILE A 98 9.56 13.75 12.48
N GLN A 99 10.09 14.74 13.21
CA GLN A 99 10.44 16.05 12.65
C GLN A 99 11.51 15.93 11.57
N THR A 100 12.52 15.06 11.80
CA THR A 100 13.58 14.79 10.82
C THR A 100 13.06 14.05 9.59
N ARG A 101 12.13 13.10 9.77
CA ARG A 101 11.56 12.29 8.69
C ARG A 101 10.58 13.06 7.81
N PHE A 102 9.86 14.00 8.40
CA PHE A 102 8.80 14.78 7.74
C PHE A 102 9.06 16.30 7.81
N PRO A 103 10.19 16.79 7.27
CA PRO A 103 10.53 18.21 7.34
C PRO A 103 9.52 19.09 6.57
N ARG A 104 8.86 18.51 5.56
CA ARG A 104 7.84 19.21 4.75
C ARG A 104 6.48 19.36 5.44
N ALA A 105 6.23 18.61 6.50
CA ALA A 105 5.01 18.77 7.27
C ALA A 105 5.07 20.03 8.17
N ASP A 106 6.23 20.68 8.32
CA ASP A 106 6.35 22.00 8.97
C ASP A 106 5.56 22.08 10.28
N MET A 107 5.74 21.03 11.09
CA MET A 107 4.98 20.81 12.33
C MET A 107 5.73 21.43 13.49
N ASP A 108 5.03 22.18 14.33
CA ASP A 108 5.53 22.53 15.66
C ASP A 108 5.55 21.31 16.58
N GLU A 109 6.23 21.43 17.73
CA GLU A 109 6.36 20.35 18.70
C GLU A 109 4.99 19.83 19.21
N PRO A 110 3.99 20.68 19.52
CA PRO A 110 2.64 20.22 19.84
C PRO A 110 1.99 19.40 18.72
N SER A 111 2.08 19.82 17.46
CA SER A 111 1.51 19.09 16.33
C SER A 111 2.22 17.76 16.09
N ALA A 112 3.55 17.72 16.25
CA ALA A 112 4.34 16.49 16.16
C ALA A 112 3.96 15.50 17.27
N ALA A 113 3.72 15.98 18.49
CA ALA A 113 3.24 15.17 19.60
C ALA A 113 1.83 14.63 19.36
N LEU A 114 0.90 15.46 18.87
CA LEU A 114 -0.44 15.01 18.49
C LEU A 114 -0.40 13.95 17.39
N PHE A 115 0.43 14.16 16.36
CA PHE A 115 0.64 13.18 15.30
C PHE A 115 1.20 11.86 15.84
N LEU A 116 2.22 11.92 16.71
CA LEU A 116 2.78 10.74 17.37
C LEU A 116 1.70 9.99 18.18
N TRP A 117 0.86 10.71 18.93
CA TRP A 117 -0.25 10.09 19.66
C TRP A 117 -1.28 9.44 18.74
N ASP A 118 -1.58 10.02 17.60
CA ASP A 118 -2.46 9.40 16.61
C ASP A 118 -1.84 8.14 16.01
N CYS A 119 -0.52 8.13 15.79
CA CYS A 119 0.25 6.94 15.41
C CYS A 119 0.10 5.84 16.49
N VAL A 120 0.32 6.16 17.77
CA VAL A 120 0.13 5.22 18.90
C VAL A 120 -1.28 4.65 18.93
N ARG A 121 -2.30 5.52 18.84
CA ARG A 121 -3.71 5.13 18.92
C ARG A 121 -4.11 4.18 17.81
N LEU A 122 -3.62 4.42 16.59
CA LEU A 122 -3.87 3.54 15.45
C LEU A 122 -2.93 2.34 15.42
N ASP A 123 -1.95 2.31 16.33
CA ASP A 123 -0.83 1.39 16.28
C ASP A 123 -0.23 1.41 14.86
N LEU A 124 0.09 2.58 14.29
CA LEU A 124 0.68 2.72 12.95
C LEU A 124 2.04 3.39 13.02
N ASP A 125 3.08 2.78 12.45
CA ASP A 125 4.44 3.29 12.53
C ASP A 125 4.76 4.20 11.33
N PRO A 126 5.02 5.50 11.56
CA PRO A 126 5.31 6.43 10.48
C PRO A 126 6.67 6.18 9.83
N LEU A 127 7.59 5.46 10.48
CA LEU A 127 8.89 5.08 9.88
C LEU A 127 8.75 4.01 8.81
N LEU A 128 7.70 3.19 8.90
CA LEU A 128 7.38 2.16 7.90
C LEU A 128 6.51 2.71 6.76
N GLY A 129 6.21 4.01 6.80
CA GLY A 129 5.34 4.64 5.82
C GLY A 129 3.88 4.21 5.92
N GLU A 130 3.44 3.69 7.07
CA GLU A 130 2.04 3.31 7.30
C GLU A 130 1.14 4.54 7.50
N ILE A 131 1.70 5.62 8.04
CA ILE A 131 0.99 6.85 8.36
C ILE A 131 1.93 8.05 8.17
N PHE A 132 1.41 9.14 7.63
CA PHE A 132 2.18 10.33 7.29
C PHE A 132 1.48 11.60 7.77
N PRO A 133 2.21 12.59 8.29
CA PRO A 133 1.62 13.89 8.59
C PRO A 133 1.50 14.71 7.31
N ALA A 134 0.33 15.31 7.08
CA ALA A 134 0.10 16.24 5.98
C ALA A 134 -0.45 17.55 6.51
N THR A 135 0.10 18.64 6.00
CA THR A 135 -0.20 19.98 6.50
C THR A 135 -1.11 20.72 5.54
N PHE A 136 -2.25 21.12 6.06
CA PHE A 136 -3.28 21.86 5.35
C PHE A 136 -3.27 23.30 5.82
N LYS A 137 -3.30 24.23 4.86
CA LYS A 137 -3.47 25.65 5.13
C LYS A 137 -4.95 25.97 5.11
N VAL A 138 -5.48 26.39 6.26
CA VAL A 138 -6.90 26.70 6.43
C VAL A 138 -7.01 28.18 6.76
N LYS A 139 -7.89 28.91 6.07
CA LYS A 139 -8.24 30.28 6.45
C LYS A 139 -9.38 30.26 7.44
N GLY A 140 -9.15 30.82 8.63
CA GLY A 140 -10.16 30.99 9.65
C GLY A 140 -11.22 32.02 9.26
N LYS A 141 -12.29 32.11 10.06
CA LYS A 141 -13.35 33.13 9.89
C LYS A 141 -12.84 34.56 10.09
N ASP A 142 -11.73 34.69 10.79
CA ASP A 142 -10.96 35.90 11.05
C ASP A 142 -10.00 36.27 9.91
N ASN A 143 -10.01 35.52 8.79
CA ASN A 143 -9.10 35.68 7.65
C ASN A 143 -7.62 35.40 7.96
N ILE A 144 -7.33 34.81 9.12
CA ILE A 144 -5.97 34.39 9.50
C ILE A 144 -5.72 32.98 8.92
N GLU A 145 -4.52 32.77 8.37
CA GLU A 145 -4.09 31.48 7.83
C GLU A 145 -3.52 30.61 8.97
N HIS A 146 -4.21 29.52 9.27
CA HIS A 146 -3.79 28.50 10.23
C HIS A 146 -3.24 27.28 9.49
N LYS A 147 -2.23 26.64 10.06
CA LYS A 147 -1.73 25.35 9.58
C LYS A 147 -2.32 24.25 10.46
N VAL A 148 -2.97 23.28 9.82
CA VAL A 148 -3.52 22.10 10.49
C VAL A 148 -2.77 20.89 9.99
N VAL A 149 -2.21 20.12 10.92
CA VAL A 149 -1.53 18.86 10.61
C VAL A 149 -2.55 17.73 10.76
N GLN A 150 -2.83 17.03 9.67
CA GLN A 150 -3.69 15.85 9.68
C GLN A 150 -2.90 14.60 9.29
N PRO A 151 -3.07 13.48 10.01
CA PRO A 151 -2.50 12.21 9.62
C PRO A 151 -3.20 11.64 8.38
N ILE A 152 -2.42 11.12 7.44
CA ILE A 152 -2.85 10.37 6.27
C ILE A 152 -2.35 8.94 6.40
N ILE A 153 -3.29 7.99 6.39
CA ILE A 153 -2.98 6.56 6.42
C ILE A 153 -2.68 6.09 4.98
N SER A 154 -1.52 5.47 4.80
CA SER A 154 -1.08 4.92 3.52
C SER A 154 -1.75 3.59 3.21
N GLU A 155 -1.50 3.06 2.02
CA GLU A 155 -1.87 1.69 1.67
C GLU A 155 -1.34 0.67 2.68
N ASP A 156 -0.05 0.70 2.99
CA ASP A 156 0.57 -0.19 3.96
C ASP A 156 -0.03 -0.04 5.35
N GLY A 157 -0.43 1.19 5.73
CA GLY A 157 -1.15 1.41 6.98
C GLY A 157 -2.51 0.72 7.00
N TRP A 158 -3.29 0.82 5.92
CA TRP A 158 -4.58 0.10 5.83
C TRP A 158 -4.40 -1.42 5.83
N LEU A 159 -3.40 -1.94 5.13
CA LEU A 159 -3.08 -3.38 5.12
C LEU A 159 -2.60 -3.85 6.50
N SER A 160 -1.80 -3.05 7.21
CA SER A 160 -1.32 -3.40 8.56
C SER A 160 -2.42 -3.33 9.60
N LEU A 161 -3.38 -2.40 9.48
CA LEU A 161 -4.61 -2.41 10.28
C LEU A 161 -5.44 -3.66 10.00
N ALA A 162 -5.60 -4.03 8.73
CA ALA A 162 -6.36 -5.21 8.33
C ALA A 162 -5.77 -6.50 8.92
N ALA A 163 -4.47 -6.70 8.74
CA ALA A 163 -3.77 -7.91 9.14
C ALA A 163 -3.82 -8.17 10.66
N ARG A 164 -3.79 -7.10 11.47
CA ARG A 164 -3.80 -7.21 12.93
C ARG A 164 -5.20 -7.25 13.54
N ALA A 165 -6.23 -6.80 12.82
CA ALA A 165 -7.57 -6.72 13.38
C ALA A 165 -8.12 -8.11 13.77
N CYS A 166 -7.82 -9.15 12.99
CA CYS A 166 -8.23 -10.52 13.33
C CYS A 166 -7.35 -11.58 12.63
N PRO A 167 -6.10 -11.78 13.09
CA PRO A 167 -5.16 -12.74 12.48
C PRO A 167 -5.65 -14.20 12.59
N GLU A 168 -6.55 -14.46 13.54
CA GLU A 168 -7.13 -15.79 13.72
C GLU A 168 -8.12 -16.15 12.61
N ALA A 169 -8.93 -15.19 12.13
CA ALA A 169 -9.97 -15.43 11.13
C ALA A 169 -9.49 -15.23 9.67
N TRP A 170 -8.48 -14.39 9.45
CA TRP A 170 -8.04 -13.99 8.11
C TRP A 170 -6.65 -14.52 7.76
N VAL A 171 -6.43 -14.83 6.48
CA VAL A 171 -5.11 -15.18 5.94
C VAL A 171 -4.42 -13.89 5.49
N GLY A 172 -3.93 -13.13 6.47
CA GLY A 172 -3.20 -11.88 6.24
C GLY A 172 -4.08 -10.74 5.70
N PRO A 173 -3.45 -9.68 5.16
CA PRO A 173 -4.17 -8.54 4.58
C PRO A 173 -4.76 -8.87 3.20
N PRO A 174 -5.75 -8.09 2.72
CA PRO A 174 -6.34 -8.32 1.41
C PRO A 174 -5.33 -8.08 0.28
N LYS A 175 -5.37 -8.93 -0.76
CA LYS A 175 -4.65 -8.70 -2.02
C LYS A 175 -5.45 -7.76 -2.90
N THR A 176 -4.77 -6.88 -3.64
CA THR A 176 -5.44 -5.98 -4.59
C THR A 176 -5.08 -6.28 -6.03
N MET A 177 -6.07 -6.22 -6.91
CA MET A 177 -5.89 -6.39 -8.35
C MET A 177 -6.83 -5.46 -9.11
N ARG A 178 -6.51 -5.19 -10.38
CA ARG A 178 -7.42 -4.42 -11.24
C ARG A 178 -8.68 -5.23 -11.50
N LEU A 179 -9.79 -4.55 -11.76
CA LEU A 179 -11.06 -5.23 -12.05
C LEU A 179 -10.93 -6.21 -13.22
N GLU A 180 -10.24 -5.82 -14.28
CA GLU A 180 -10.06 -6.65 -15.47
C GLU A 180 -9.23 -7.92 -15.17
N GLU A 181 -8.18 -7.77 -14.36
CA GLU A 181 -7.33 -8.89 -13.91
C GLU A 181 -8.14 -9.84 -13.00
N TYR A 182 -8.91 -9.28 -12.07
CA TYR A 182 -9.81 -10.04 -11.22
C TYR A 182 -10.81 -10.85 -12.02
N LEU A 183 -11.52 -10.20 -12.96
CA LEU A 183 -12.49 -10.87 -13.81
C LEU A 183 -11.84 -11.98 -14.64
N SER A 184 -10.60 -11.80 -15.09
CA SER A 184 -9.85 -12.83 -15.82
C SER A 184 -9.46 -14.03 -14.94
N SER A 185 -9.24 -13.80 -13.63
CA SER A 185 -8.88 -14.84 -12.67
C SER A 185 -10.06 -15.73 -12.25
N LEU A 186 -11.29 -15.28 -12.48
CA LEU A 186 -12.49 -16.01 -12.10
C LEU A 186 -12.69 -17.26 -12.97
N PRO A 187 -13.04 -18.43 -12.37
CA PRO A 187 -13.27 -19.67 -13.11
C PRO A 187 -14.29 -19.53 -14.25
N GLU A 188 -15.31 -18.69 -14.09
CA GLU A 188 -16.38 -18.48 -15.07
C GLU A 188 -15.93 -17.69 -16.31
N ASN A 189 -14.75 -17.06 -16.24
CA ASN A 189 -14.24 -16.17 -17.28
C ASN A 189 -12.88 -16.62 -17.83
N LYS A 190 -12.34 -17.75 -17.36
CA LYS A 190 -10.98 -18.20 -17.68
C LYS A 190 -10.71 -18.37 -19.18
N ASP A 191 -11.74 -18.79 -19.93
CA ASP A 191 -11.64 -19.02 -21.38
C ASP A 191 -12.21 -17.85 -22.21
N LYS A 192 -12.65 -16.76 -21.58
CA LYS A 192 -13.25 -15.63 -22.31
C LYS A 192 -12.17 -14.77 -22.97
N PRO A 193 -12.40 -14.30 -24.20
CA PRO A 193 -11.49 -13.38 -24.85
C PRO A 193 -11.43 -12.05 -24.10
N ARG A 194 -10.28 -11.37 -24.17
CA ARG A 194 -10.03 -10.09 -23.50
C ARG A 194 -11.10 -9.03 -23.79
N GLU A 195 -11.65 -9.02 -25.00
CA GLU A 195 -12.69 -8.05 -25.41
C GLU A 195 -13.99 -8.22 -24.61
N GLU A 196 -14.40 -9.47 -24.33
CA GLU A 196 -15.57 -9.76 -23.49
C GLU A 196 -15.32 -9.40 -22.02
N ILE A 197 -14.10 -9.63 -21.52
CA ILE A 197 -13.73 -9.21 -20.16
C ILE A 197 -13.81 -7.68 -20.02
N LEU A 198 -13.38 -6.94 -21.05
CA LEU A 198 -13.46 -5.49 -21.07
C LEU A 198 -14.91 -4.98 -21.16
N SER A 199 -15.81 -5.67 -21.87
CA SER A 199 -17.23 -5.29 -21.89
C SER A 199 -17.89 -5.52 -20.53
N ILE A 200 -17.66 -6.68 -19.92
CA ILE A 200 -18.14 -6.99 -18.56
C ILE A 200 -17.61 -5.96 -17.55
N ALA A 201 -16.32 -5.62 -17.63
CA ALA A 201 -15.72 -4.61 -16.76
C ALA A 201 -16.40 -3.24 -16.94
N LYS A 202 -16.74 -2.83 -18.17
CA LYS A 202 -17.46 -1.57 -18.43
C LYS A 202 -18.86 -1.55 -17.84
N GLU A 203 -19.59 -2.67 -17.92
CA GLU A 203 -20.92 -2.81 -17.31
C GLU A 203 -20.83 -2.69 -15.79
N ILE A 204 -19.91 -3.43 -15.16
CA ILE A 204 -19.66 -3.37 -13.71
C ILE A 204 -19.26 -1.95 -13.28
N LYS A 205 -18.40 -1.28 -14.05
CA LYS A 205 -17.99 0.12 -13.79
C LYS A 205 -19.18 1.08 -13.85
N ALA A 206 -20.05 0.92 -14.85
CA ALA A 206 -21.27 1.71 -14.98
C ALA A 206 -22.21 1.50 -13.78
N ASP A 207 -22.38 0.27 -13.32
CA ASP A 207 -23.25 -0.04 -12.19
C ASP A 207 -22.67 0.46 -10.86
N LEU A 208 -21.38 0.22 -10.61
CA LEU A 208 -20.72 0.59 -9.36
C LEU A 208 -20.61 2.10 -9.18
N CYS A 209 -20.24 2.82 -10.24
CA CYS A 209 -19.82 4.21 -10.10
C CYS A 209 -20.41 5.17 -11.15
N LYS A 210 -21.26 4.68 -12.06
CA LYS A 210 -21.88 5.47 -13.14
C LYS A 210 -20.86 6.08 -14.10
N ASP A 211 -19.67 5.46 -14.20
CA ASP A 211 -18.59 5.89 -15.09
C ASP A 211 -17.88 4.65 -15.68
N PRO A 212 -18.17 4.27 -16.94
CA PRO A 212 -17.57 3.11 -17.60
C PRO A 212 -16.05 3.20 -17.76
N GLU A 213 -15.50 4.41 -17.73
CA GLU A 213 -14.07 4.69 -17.93
C GLU A 213 -13.33 4.89 -16.59
N ALA A 214 -14.00 4.61 -15.47
CA ALA A 214 -13.38 4.71 -14.15
C ALA A 214 -12.25 3.67 -13.99
N TYR A 215 -11.24 4.07 -13.22
CA TYR A 215 -10.24 3.15 -12.70
C TYR A 215 -10.87 2.39 -11.54
N VAL A 216 -10.92 1.06 -11.61
CA VAL A 216 -11.52 0.22 -10.57
C VAL A 216 -10.54 -0.86 -10.13
N TRP A 217 -10.42 -1.02 -8.81
CA TRP A 217 -9.63 -2.03 -8.15
C TRP A 217 -10.50 -2.85 -7.21
N VAL A 218 -10.11 -4.10 -7.05
CA VAL A 218 -10.74 -5.07 -6.16
C VAL A 218 -9.74 -5.42 -5.08
N ALA A 219 -10.14 -5.28 -3.82
CA ALA A 219 -9.44 -5.81 -2.66
C ALA A 219 -10.10 -7.13 -2.26
N ILE A 220 -9.32 -8.20 -2.17
CA ILE A 220 -9.76 -9.58 -1.95
C ILE A 220 -9.11 -10.05 -0.66
N GLY A 221 -9.92 -10.25 0.37
CA GLY A 221 -9.47 -10.86 1.61
C GLY A 221 -9.89 -12.32 1.66
N HIS A 222 -8.95 -13.17 2.03
CA HIS A 222 -9.19 -14.59 2.21
C HIS A 222 -9.45 -14.90 3.69
N ARG A 223 -10.64 -15.44 3.97
CA ARG A 223 -11.02 -15.87 5.32
C ARG A 223 -10.71 -17.36 5.46
N LYS A 224 -10.19 -17.79 6.60
CA LYS A 224 -9.75 -19.20 6.78
C LYS A 224 -10.89 -20.21 6.73
N ASP A 225 -12.11 -19.78 7.01
CA ASP A 225 -13.31 -20.60 7.16
C ASP A 225 -14.42 -20.28 6.15
N GLN A 226 -14.23 -19.32 5.24
CA GLN A 226 -15.26 -18.87 4.29
C GLN A 226 -14.65 -18.51 2.93
N GLU A 227 -15.53 -18.27 1.95
CA GLU A 227 -15.14 -17.71 0.65
C GLU A 227 -14.56 -16.30 0.77
N ASP A 228 -13.83 -15.90 -0.28
CA ASP A 228 -13.18 -14.61 -0.36
C ASP A 228 -14.18 -13.46 -0.22
N THR A 229 -13.81 -12.49 0.62
CA THR A 229 -14.56 -11.26 0.76
C THR A 229 -13.94 -10.19 -0.12
N ILE A 230 -14.74 -9.59 -0.99
CA ILE A 230 -14.29 -8.58 -1.95
C ILE A 230 -14.76 -7.17 -1.60
N GLY A 231 -13.94 -6.18 -1.93
CA GLY A 231 -14.25 -4.76 -1.76
C GLY A 231 -13.79 -3.96 -2.97
N TYR A 232 -14.68 -3.13 -3.50
CA TYR A 232 -14.40 -2.33 -4.71
C TYR A 232 -14.01 -0.89 -4.36
N GLY A 233 -12.95 -0.41 -5.01
CA GLY A 233 -12.55 0.99 -4.99
C GLY A 233 -12.45 1.55 -6.39
N TRP A 234 -12.89 2.80 -6.56
CA TRP A 234 -12.88 3.45 -7.86
C TRP A 234 -12.44 4.90 -7.81
N TYR A 235 -11.92 5.35 -8.95
CA TYR A 235 -11.62 6.74 -9.25
C TYR A 235 -12.26 7.09 -10.59
N LYS A 236 -13.18 8.06 -10.57
CA LYS A 236 -13.93 8.47 -11.76
C LYS A 236 -13.10 9.39 -12.63
N LYS A 237 -13.37 9.38 -13.92
CA LYS A 237 -12.76 10.31 -14.87
C LYS A 237 -13.15 11.76 -14.56
N SER A 238 -14.35 11.99 -14.03
CA SER A 238 -14.77 13.32 -13.56
C SER A 238 -13.94 13.86 -12.40
N GLU A 239 -13.18 13.01 -11.70
CA GLU A 239 -12.30 13.42 -10.60
C GLU A 239 -10.92 13.87 -11.12
N GLU A 240 -10.59 13.63 -12.40
CA GLU A 240 -9.35 14.07 -13.06
C GLU A 240 -9.22 15.62 -13.04
N GLY A 241 -8.61 16.13 -11.98
CA GLY A 241 -8.42 17.57 -11.76
C GLY A 241 -8.48 18.00 -10.30
N VAL A 242 -9.05 17.17 -9.42
CA VAL A 242 -9.27 17.53 -8.01
C VAL A 242 -8.23 16.94 -7.07
N VAL A 243 -7.72 15.72 -7.34
CA VAL A 243 -6.69 15.05 -6.51
C VAL A 243 -5.79 14.18 -7.40
N ALA A 244 -4.47 14.27 -7.22
CA ALA A 244 -3.47 13.35 -7.78
C ALA A 244 -3.65 12.98 -9.27
N LYS A 245 -3.65 13.99 -10.15
CA LYS A 245 -3.69 13.88 -11.63
C LYS A 245 -2.73 12.83 -12.22
N HIS A 246 -1.66 12.51 -11.51
CA HIS A 246 -0.56 11.70 -12.01
C HIS A 246 -0.75 10.18 -11.83
N LEU A 247 -1.62 9.71 -10.92
CA LEU A 247 -1.77 8.27 -10.61
C LEU A 247 -3.21 7.89 -10.15
N PRO A 248 -4.23 8.00 -11.00
CA PRO A 248 -5.63 7.71 -10.65
C PRO A 248 -5.88 6.24 -10.25
N GLY A 249 -5.12 5.31 -10.83
CA GLY A 249 -5.18 3.88 -10.46
C GLY A 249 -4.79 3.63 -8.99
N ASN A 250 -3.76 4.32 -8.49
CA ASN A 250 -3.33 4.16 -7.09
C ASN A 250 -4.39 4.68 -6.11
N GLN A 251 -5.11 5.75 -6.48
CA GLN A 251 -6.23 6.26 -5.68
C GLN A 251 -7.37 5.25 -5.61
N ALA A 252 -7.74 4.63 -6.74
CA ALA A 252 -8.74 3.57 -6.76
C ALA A 252 -8.31 2.36 -5.90
N ARG A 253 -7.03 1.96 -5.97
CA ARG A 253 -6.46 0.87 -5.16
C ARG A 253 -6.57 1.15 -3.65
N VAL A 254 -6.09 2.31 -3.20
CA VAL A 254 -6.18 2.70 -1.77
C VAL A 254 -7.64 2.77 -1.31
N ARG A 255 -8.54 3.27 -2.16
CA ARG A 255 -9.99 3.30 -1.87
C ARG A 255 -10.57 1.89 -1.72
N ALA A 256 -10.13 0.93 -2.53
CA ALA A 256 -10.59 -0.46 -2.46
C ALA A 256 -10.23 -1.09 -1.12
N ILE A 257 -8.95 -0.99 -0.73
CA ILE A 257 -8.46 -1.51 0.56
C ILE A 257 -9.16 -0.82 1.72
N LYS A 258 -9.20 0.51 1.72
CA LYS A 258 -9.86 1.31 2.77
C LYS A 258 -11.33 0.93 2.92
N ARG A 259 -12.04 0.71 1.81
CA ARG A 259 -13.45 0.31 1.84
C ARG A 259 -13.58 -1.11 2.39
N TRP A 260 -12.80 -2.04 1.89
CA TRP A 260 -12.76 -3.42 2.36
C TRP A 260 -12.51 -3.50 3.87
N VAL A 261 -11.48 -2.81 4.39
CA VAL A 261 -11.17 -2.79 5.84
C VAL A 261 -12.35 -2.26 6.66
N ARG A 262 -13.05 -1.24 6.17
CA ARG A 262 -14.20 -0.66 6.88
C ARG A 262 -15.45 -1.54 6.84
N GLU A 263 -15.61 -2.33 5.79
CA GLU A 263 -16.75 -3.25 5.64
C GLU A 263 -16.51 -4.54 6.42
N VAL A 264 -15.28 -5.06 6.39
CA VAL A 264 -14.89 -6.31 7.06
C VAL A 264 -14.67 -6.13 8.56
N PHE A 265 -14.15 -4.98 9.01
CA PHE A 265 -13.89 -4.71 10.42
C PHE A 265 -14.74 -3.52 10.91
N PRO A 266 -15.99 -3.76 11.37
CA PRO A 266 -16.87 -2.72 11.90
C PRO A 266 -16.25 -1.90 13.03
N GLU A 267 -15.44 -2.53 13.88
CA GLU A 267 -14.71 -1.87 14.96
C GLU A 267 -13.66 -0.89 14.43
N ALA A 268 -12.90 -1.28 13.40
CA ALA A 268 -11.96 -0.38 12.73
C ALA A 268 -12.70 0.79 12.07
N LYS A 269 -13.87 0.55 11.45
CA LYS A 269 -14.73 1.60 10.92
C LYS A 269 -15.19 2.58 12.01
N ALA A 270 -15.61 2.09 13.16
CA ALA A 270 -16.04 2.90 14.29
C ALA A 270 -14.88 3.75 14.85
N LYS A 271 -13.73 3.13 15.12
CA LYS A 271 -12.51 3.80 15.59
C LYS A 271 -12.04 4.87 14.61
N MET A 272 -12.03 4.56 13.31
CA MET A 272 -11.68 5.55 12.28
C MET A 272 -12.67 6.71 12.21
N LYS A 273 -13.96 6.48 12.46
CA LYS A 273 -14.97 7.54 12.50
C LYS A 273 -14.74 8.48 13.67
N GLU A 274 -14.47 7.92 14.85
CA GLU A 274 -14.12 8.68 16.06
C GLU A 274 -12.86 9.51 15.84
N MET A 275 -11.80 8.90 15.33
CA MET A 275 -10.55 9.61 15.05
C MET A 275 -10.71 10.70 13.99
N THR A 276 -11.47 10.43 12.93
CA THR A 276 -11.75 11.45 11.91
C THR A 276 -12.53 12.63 12.50
N ALA A 277 -13.48 12.37 13.41
CA ALA A 277 -14.20 13.45 14.09
C ALA A 277 -13.24 14.29 14.95
N ALA A 278 -12.39 13.64 15.75
CA ALA A 278 -11.38 14.31 16.55
C ALA A 278 -10.36 15.10 15.70
N TRP A 279 -10.04 14.64 14.48
CA TRP A 279 -9.18 15.37 13.55
C TRP A 279 -9.86 16.59 12.92
N MET A 280 -11.19 16.56 12.77
CA MET A 280 -11.97 17.66 12.22
C MET A 280 -12.30 18.73 13.27
N GLU A 281 -12.25 18.39 14.55
CA GLU A 281 -12.41 19.34 15.67
C GLU A 281 -11.14 20.15 15.95
N ARG A 282 -9.97 19.66 15.51
CA ARG A 282 -8.67 20.35 15.60
C ARG A 282 -8.53 21.40 14.50
#